data_AF-A0A7C7SHH4-F1
#
_entry.id   AF-A0A7C7SHH4-F1
#
_cell.length_a   1.000
_cell.length_b   1.000
_cell.length_c   1.000
_cell.angle_alpha   90.00
_cell.angle_beta   90.00
_cell.angle_gamma   90.00
#
_symmetry.space_group_name_H-M   'P 1'
#
loop_
_entity.id
_entity.type
_entity.pdbx_description
1 polymer ?
#
loop_
_entity_poly.entity_id
_entity_poly.type
_entity_poly.pdbx_seq_one_letter_code
_entity_poly.pdbx_strand_id
1 'polypeptide(L)'
;MKLVYSAAVLSVFSLALLPTGASAQVPGEPTFADDIAPIFYESCVNCHRAGEIAPMSLISYQDARPWARSIKNKVETRAMPPWHLDRDIGVQDFLNDPSLTDDQIATIVKWVDAGAPQGNPANTPAPPEFAPSDAWQIGEPDLVVQFPAYEVPAAGPDLFGDLFTNFGLTEDRYITAIQTKPVGDKARQVVHHA
;
A
#
# COMPACT_ATOMS: atom_id res chain seq x y z
N MET A 1 7.19 -21.91 -83.90
CA MET A 1 7.25 -22.45 -82.53
C MET A 1 7.59 -21.29 -81.61
N LYS A 2 6.59 -20.65 -80.98
CA LYS A 2 6.76 -19.42 -80.18
C LYS A 2 6.81 -19.78 -78.69
N LEU A 3 7.83 -19.26 -78.01
CA LEU A 3 8.06 -19.35 -76.57
C LEU A 3 7.03 -18.51 -75.79
N VAL A 4 6.65 -18.99 -74.61
CA VAL A 4 6.07 -18.16 -73.54
C VAL A 4 6.67 -18.62 -72.21
N TYR A 5 7.50 -17.79 -71.58
CA TYR A 5 7.95 -17.94 -70.20
C TYR A 5 7.07 -17.09 -69.29
N SER A 6 6.46 -17.70 -68.28
CA SER A 6 5.73 -16.99 -67.21
C SER A 6 6.72 -16.59 -66.12
N ALA A 7 6.84 -15.30 -65.84
CA ALA A 7 7.58 -14.78 -64.70
C ALA A 7 6.61 -14.58 -63.52
N ALA A 8 6.82 -15.33 -62.44
CA ALA A 8 6.12 -15.12 -61.17
C ALA A 8 6.87 -14.06 -60.36
N VAL A 9 6.18 -12.97 -60.02
CA VAL A 9 6.70 -11.89 -59.16
C VAL A 9 6.30 -12.20 -57.71
N LEU A 10 7.28 -12.55 -56.87
CA LEU A 10 7.12 -12.68 -55.42
C LEU A 10 7.35 -11.31 -54.76
N SER A 11 6.28 -10.68 -54.29
CA SER A 11 6.35 -9.46 -53.49
C SER A 11 6.67 -9.79 -52.04
N VAL A 12 7.85 -9.38 -51.57
CA VAL A 12 8.27 -9.48 -50.17
C VAL A 12 7.69 -8.29 -49.41
N PHE A 13 6.70 -8.52 -48.54
CA PHE A 13 6.22 -7.51 -47.59
C PHE A 13 7.19 -7.45 -46.40
N SER A 14 8.04 -6.42 -46.37
CA SER A 14 8.88 -6.12 -45.20
C SER A 14 8.01 -5.55 -44.08
N LEU A 15 7.74 -6.36 -43.06
CA LEU A 15 7.08 -5.94 -41.83
C LEU A 15 8.07 -5.09 -41.02
N ALA A 16 7.90 -3.76 -41.04
CA ALA A 16 8.71 -2.86 -40.23
C ALA A 16 8.37 -3.07 -38.74
N LEU A 17 9.28 -3.68 -37.98
CA LEU A 17 9.21 -3.69 -36.52
C LEU A 17 9.47 -2.26 -36.02
N LEU A 18 8.42 -1.56 -35.61
CA LEU A 18 8.57 -0.32 -34.85
C LEU A 18 9.08 -0.67 -33.45
N PRO A 19 10.18 -0.07 -32.98
CA PRO A 19 10.65 -0.28 -31.62
C PRO A 19 9.58 0.21 -30.65
N THR A 20 9.13 -0.69 -29.78
CA THR A 20 8.31 -0.36 -28.61
C THR A 20 9.07 0.65 -27.77
N GLY A 21 8.54 1.87 -27.67
CA GLY A 21 9.21 2.99 -27.01
C GLY A 21 9.60 2.67 -25.58
N ALA A 22 10.90 2.61 -25.32
CA ALA A 22 11.43 2.89 -24.00
C ALA A 22 11.13 4.37 -23.73
N SER A 23 10.29 4.65 -22.74
CA SER A 23 10.08 6.04 -22.29
C SER A 23 11.43 6.56 -21.80
N ALA A 24 11.99 7.53 -22.50
CA ALA A 24 13.21 8.19 -22.06
C ALA A 24 12.94 8.81 -20.68
N GLN A 25 13.63 8.31 -19.66
CA GLN A 25 13.53 8.86 -18.31
C GLN A 25 14.05 10.30 -18.34
N VAL A 26 13.20 11.26 -17.97
CA VAL A 26 13.61 12.65 -17.82
C VAL A 26 14.54 12.71 -16.60
N PRO A 27 15.80 13.16 -16.77
CA PRO A 27 16.72 13.28 -15.64
C PRO A 27 16.14 14.23 -14.58
N GLY A 28 16.11 13.78 -13.31
CA GLY A 28 15.62 14.58 -12.18
C GLY A 28 14.12 14.43 -11.85
N GLU A 29 13.41 13.56 -12.55
CA GLU A 29 12.06 13.12 -12.12
C GLU A 29 12.16 12.02 -11.06
N PRO A 30 11.32 12.05 -10.00
CA PRO A 30 11.30 11.00 -9.00
C PRO A 30 10.97 9.65 -9.62
N THR A 31 11.48 8.56 -9.05
CA THR A 31 11.21 7.19 -9.49
C THR A 31 10.67 6.33 -8.37
N PHE A 32 10.05 5.20 -8.75
CA PHE A 32 9.57 4.25 -7.75
C PHE A 32 10.71 3.73 -6.88
N ALA A 33 11.79 3.29 -7.52
CA ALA A 33 12.91 2.65 -6.83
C ALA A 33 13.62 3.58 -5.85
N ASP A 34 13.91 4.82 -6.27
CA ASP A 34 14.75 5.73 -5.50
C ASP A 34 13.95 6.58 -4.51
N ASP A 35 12.73 7.02 -4.87
CA ASP A 35 12.02 8.08 -4.14
C ASP A 35 10.70 7.60 -3.50
N ILE A 36 9.94 6.74 -4.18
CA ILE A 36 8.58 6.38 -3.74
C ILE A 36 8.55 5.14 -2.85
N ALA A 37 9.34 4.12 -3.16
CA ALA A 37 9.40 2.91 -2.34
C ALA A 37 9.76 3.22 -0.88
N PRO A 38 10.76 4.08 -0.55
CA PRO A 38 11.00 4.49 0.83
C PRO A 38 9.76 5.08 1.51
N ILE A 39 9.07 6.01 0.85
CA ILE A 39 7.86 6.66 1.39
C ILE A 39 6.75 5.63 1.62
N PHE A 40 6.52 4.73 0.66
CA PHE A 40 5.49 3.71 0.79
C PHE A 40 5.81 2.72 1.89
N TYR A 41 7.08 2.34 2.06
CA TYR A 41 7.50 1.39 3.09
C TYR A 41 7.30 1.95 4.49
N GLU A 42 7.55 3.24 4.68
CA GLU A 42 7.35 3.94 5.94
C GLU A 42 5.87 4.16 6.26
N SER A 43 5.11 4.73 5.31
CA SER A 43 3.78 5.29 5.60
C SER A 43 2.61 4.46 5.07
N CYS A 44 2.83 3.50 4.18
CA CYS A 44 1.73 2.81 3.47
C CYS A 44 1.71 1.30 3.68
N VAL A 45 2.86 0.63 3.64
CA VAL A 45 2.96 -0.84 3.57
C VAL A 45 2.53 -1.54 4.87
N ASN A 46 2.43 -0.81 5.99
CA ASN A 46 1.81 -1.32 7.22
C ASN A 46 0.39 -1.86 6.97
N CYS A 47 -0.37 -1.22 6.08
CA CYS A 47 -1.72 -1.65 5.69
C CYS A 47 -1.76 -2.17 4.24
N HIS A 48 -0.94 -1.61 3.35
CA HIS A 48 -0.89 -1.93 1.92
C HIS A 48 0.10 -3.07 1.60
N ARG A 49 -0.18 -4.24 2.16
CA ARG A 49 0.55 -5.48 1.88
C ARG A 49 -0.38 -6.69 1.90
N ALA A 50 0.11 -7.81 1.36
CA ALA A 50 -0.67 -9.05 1.33
C ALA A 50 -1.08 -9.50 2.74
N GLY A 51 -2.35 -9.87 2.89
CA GLY A 51 -2.90 -10.39 4.15
C GLY A 51 -3.35 -9.33 5.16
N GLU A 52 -3.16 -8.04 4.85
CA GLU A 52 -3.63 -6.90 5.64
C GLU A 52 -4.89 -6.26 5.03
N ILE A 53 -5.39 -5.21 5.68
CA ILE A 53 -6.71 -4.64 5.38
C ILE A 53 -6.82 -3.95 4.02
N ALA A 54 -5.74 -3.37 3.49
CA ALA A 54 -5.87 -2.60 2.26
C ALA A 54 -6.05 -3.53 1.04
N PRO A 55 -6.88 -3.16 0.05
CA PRO A 55 -7.27 -4.05 -1.04
C PRO A 55 -6.16 -4.31 -2.08
N MET A 56 -4.99 -3.69 -1.91
CA MET A 56 -3.86 -3.76 -2.82
C MET A 56 -2.53 -3.61 -2.08
N SER A 57 -1.53 -4.33 -2.58
CA SER A 57 -0.13 -4.19 -2.15
C SER A 57 0.49 -2.93 -2.76
N LEU A 58 1.33 -2.25 -1.98
CA LEU A 58 2.19 -1.17 -2.46
C LEU A 58 3.69 -1.51 -2.30
N ILE A 59 4.01 -2.79 -2.09
CA ILE A 59 5.39 -3.26 -1.91
C ILE A 59 6.18 -3.19 -3.22
N SER A 60 5.61 -3.70 -4.31
CA SER A 60 6.32 -3.75 -5.60
C SER A 60 5.86 -2.65 -6.54
N TYR A 61 6.73 -2.26 -7.47
CA TYR A 61 6.36 -1.32 -8.53
C TYR A 61 5.16 -1.83 -9.34
N GLN A 62 5.15 -3.12 -9.66
CA GLN A 62 4.12 -3.77 -10.46
C GLN A 62 2.76 -3.71 -9.77
N ASP A 63 2.72 -3.86 -8.44
CA ASP A 63 1.49 -3.76 -7.66
C ASP A 63 1.04 -2.31 -7.51
N ALA A 64 1.97 -1.38 -7.27
CA ALA A 64 1.66 0.03 -7.03
C ALA A 64 1.26 0.80 -8.30
N ARG A 65 1.91 0.53 -9.42
CA ARG A 65 1.78 1.28 -10.68
C ARG A 65 0.33 1.42 -11.18
N PRO A 66 -0.51 0.37 -11.20
CA PRO A 66 -1.91 0.49 -11.61
C PRO A 66 -2.73 1.50 -10.80
N TRP A 67 -2.34 1.75 -9.54
CA TRP A 67 -3.04 2.63 -8.61
C TRP A 67 -2.50 4.07 -8.58
N ALA A 68 -1.46 4.40 -9.36
CA ALA A 68 -0.76 5.69 -9.32
C ALA A 68 -1.70 6.91 -9.29
N ARG A 69 -2.73 6.94 -10.15
CA ARG A 69 -3.72 8.04 -10.18
C ARG A 69 -4.57 8.12 -8.90
N SER A 70 -5.00 6.97 -8.38
CA SER A 70 -5.77 6.90 -7.14
C SER A 70 -4.92 7.28 -5.93
N ILE A 71 -3.66 6.83 -5.90
CA ILE A 71 -2.68 7.21 -4.88
C ILE A 71 -2.52 8.72 -4.86
N LYS A 72 -2.21 9.34 -6.01
CA LYS A 72 -2.11 10.81 -6.14
C LYS A 72 -3.31 11.51 -5.53
N ASN A 73 -4.53 11.15 -5.97
CA ASN A 73 -5.74 11.78 -5.48
C ASN A 73 -5.90 11.66 -3.94
N LYS A 74 -5.57 10.49 -3.37
CA LYS A 74 -5.72 10.25 -1.94
C LYS A 74 -4.66 10.95 -1.09
N VAL A 75 -3.41 11.06 -1.56
CA VAL A 75 -2.37 11.78 -0.83
C VAL A 75 -2.53 13.30 -0.96
N GLU A 76 -2.93 13.82 -2.12
CA GLU A 76 -3.20 15.25 -2.32
C GLU A 76 -4.35 15.76 -1.46
N THR A 77 -5.38 14.94 -1.29
CA THR A 77 -6.52 15.24 -0.41
C THR A 77 -6.24 14.89 1.06
N ARG A 78 -5.04 14.38 1.39
CA ARG A 78 -4.66 13.87 2.72
C ARG A 78 -5.63 12.85 3.29
N ALA A 79 -6.36 12.15 2.43
CA ALA A 79 -7.19 11.03 2.80
C ALA A 79 -6.36 9.78 3.13
N MET A 80 -5.11 9.73 2.65
CA MET A 80 -4.14 8.67 2.91
C MET A 80 -2.77 9.24 3.28
N PRO A 81 -2.06 8.63 4.24
CA PRO A 81 -2.57 7.62 5.18
C PRO A 81 -3.70 8.19 6.06
N PRO A 82 -4.67 7.37 6.51
CA PRO A 82 -5.77 7.88 7.32
C PRO A 82 -5.22 8.40 8.65
N TRP A 83 -5.30 9.71 8.85
CA TRP A 83 -4.84 10.38 10.05
C TRP A 83 -5.78 11.54 10.37
N HIS A 84 -6.66 11.33 11.35
CA HIS A 84 -7.76 12.25 11.65
C HIS A 84 -7.34 13.42 12.57
N LEU A 85 -6.07 13.79 12.57
CA LEU A 85 -5.57 14.89 13.38
C LEU A 85 -5.62 16.21 12.63
N ASP A 86 -5.98 17.27 13.35
CA ASP A 86 -5.93 18.65 12.87
C ASP A 86 -4.47 19.11 12.85
N ARG A 87 -4.01 19.62 11.70
CA ARG A 87 -2.61 20.03 11.48
C ARG A 87 -2.32 21.47 11.92
N ASP A 88 -3.35 22.24 12.26
CA ASP A 88 -3.25 23.66 12.58
C ASP A 88 -3.47 23.94 14.08
N ILE A 89 -4.00 22.96 14.83
CA ILE A 89 -4.41 23.14 16.22
C ILE A 89 -3.91 21.99 17.10
N GLY A 90 -3.34 22.32 18.26
CA GLY A 90 -2.98 21.36 19.29
C GLY A 90 -1.56 20.81 19.15
N VAL A 91 -1.32 19.62 19.71
CA VAL A 91 -0.04 18.92 19.60
C VAL A 91 0.15 18.50 18.15
N GLN A 92 1.34 18.71 17.60
CA GLN A 92 1.67 18.37 16.21
C GLN A 92 2.74 17.27 16.11
N ASP A 93 3.59 17.17 17.12
CA ASP A 93 4.65 16.17 17.16
C ASP A 93 4.17 14.90 17.89
N PHE A 94 3.65 13.95 17.13
CA PHE A 94 3.26 12.64 17.66
C PHE A 94 4.35 11.61 17.45
N LEU A 95 4.58 10.80 18.48
CA LEU A 95 5.37 9.58 18.31
C LEU A 95 4.62 8.64 17.35
N ASN A 96 5.29 8.21 16.29
CA ASN A 96 4.74 7.36 15.22
C ASN A 96 3.65 8.03 14.36
N ASP A 97 3.77 9.33 14.07
CA ASP A 97 2.93 10.01 13.08
C ASP A 97 3.05 9.31 11.70
N PRO A 98 1.97 8.70 11.16
CA PRO A 98 2.00 8.06 9.85
C PRO A 98 1.80 9.04 8.70
N SER A 99 1.55 10.33 8.99
CA SER A 99 1.19 11.32 7.97
C SER A 99 2.35 11.60 7.02
N LEU A 100 1.99 12.06 5.81
CA LEU A 100 2.97 12.48 4.82
C LEU A 100 3.28 13.97 4.99
N THR A 101 4.58 14.28 4.92
CA THR A 101 5.04 15.66 4.77
C THR A 101 4.61 16.23 3.42
N ASP A 102 4.60 17.56 3.34
CA ASP A 102 4.22 18.26 2.11
C ASP A 102 5.19 17.93 0.95
N ASP A 103 6.48 17.73 1.27
CA ASP A 103 7.50 17.31 0.30
C ASP A 103 7.31 15.87 -0.17
N GLN A 104 6.94 14.96 0.73
CA GLN A 104 6.60 13.58 0.35
C GLN A 104 5.38 13.53 -0.57
N ILE A 105 4.33 14.30 -0.26
CA ILE A 105 3.15 14.42 -1.13
C ILE A 105 3.56 14.98 -2.49
N ALA A 106 4.34 16.08 -2.53
CA ALA A 106 4.81 16.68 -3.77
C ALA A 106 5.65 15.70 -4.60
N THR A 107 6.47 14.88 -3.96
CA THR A 107 7.29 13.84 -4.60
C THR A 107 6.43 12.76 -5.24
N ILE A 108 5.41 12.26 -4.52
CA ILE A 108 4.45 11.29 -5.07
C ILE A 108 3.67 11.89 -6.24
N VAL A 109 3.18 13.12 -6.09
CA VAL A 109 2.45 13.83 -7.16
C VAL A 109 3.30 13.96 -8.40
N LYS A 110 4.53 14.45 -8.26
CA LYS A 110 5.48 14.63 -9.36
C LYS A 110 5.81 13.30 -10.03
N TRP A 111 6.05 12.24 -9.24
CA TRP A 111 6.23 10.88 -9.78
C TRP A 111 5.05 10.46 -10.65
N VAL A 112 3.81 10.59 -10.15
CA VAL A 112 2.61 10.21 -10.92
C VAL A 112 2.47 11.04 -12.19
N ASP A 113 2.72 12.36 -12.11
CA ASP A 113 2.62 13.28 -13.26
C ASP A 113 3.69 13.05 -14.32
N ALA A 114 4.89 12.58 -13.93
CA ALA A 114 5.94 12.10 -14.83
C ALA A 114 5.60 10.75 -15.49
N GLY A 115 4.37 10.25 -15.28
CA GLY A 115 3.96 8.93 -15.76
C GLY A 115 4.52 7.83 -14.89
N ALA A 116 4.73 8.06 -13.59
CA ALA A 116 5.16 7.16 -12.51
C ALA A 116 6.21 6.11 -12.94
N PRO A 117 7.42 6.58 -13.32
CA PRO A 117 8.51 5.72 -13.79
C PRO A 117 9.03 4.79 -12.69
N GLN A 118 9.45 3.58 -13.07
CA GLN A 118 10.02 2.61 -12.14
C GLN A 118 11.38 3.03 -11.59
N GLY A 119 12.21 3.68 -12.42
CA GLY A 119 13.63 3.88 -12.12
C GLY A 119 14.44 2.59 -12.28
N ASN A 120 15.65 2.55 -11.71
CA ASN A 120 16.48 1.36 -11.74
C ASN A 120 15.99 0.36 -10.66
N PRO A 121 15.47 -0.82 -11.04
CA PRO A 121 14.96 -1.77 -10.04
C PRO A 121 16.00 -2.21 -9.02
N ALA A 122 17.30 -2.17 -9.37
CA ALA A 122 18.40 -2.51 -8.47
C ALA A 122 18.60 -1.48 -7.34
N ASN A 123 18.03 -0.29 -7.46
CA ASN A 123 18.06 0.73 -6.42
C ASN A 123 16.87 0.62 -5.45
N THR A 124 15.86 -0.19 -5.77
CA THR A 124 14.69 -0.35 -4.91
C THR A 124 15.15 -0.89 -3.56
N PRO A 125 14.85 -0.22 -2.43
CA PRO A 125 15.22 -0.72 -1.12
C PRO A 125 14.55 -2.08 -0.84
N ALA A 126 15.18 -2.84 0.06
CA ALA A 126 14.55 -4.06 0.56
C ALA A 126 13.23 -3.71 1.25
N PRO A 127 12.13 -4.43 0.97
CA PRO A 127 10.87 -4.26 1.69
C PRO A 127 11.06 -4.45 3.20
N PRO A 128 10.29 -3.75 4.05
CA PRO A 128 10.33 -3.98 5.48
C PRO A 128 9.95 -5.43 5.80
N GLU A 129 10.65 -6.01 6.76
CA GLU A 129 10.25 -7.28 7.35
C GLU A 129 9.20 -7.03 8.42
N PHE A 130 8.15 -7.85 8.40
CA PHE A 130 7.08 -7.77 9.37
C PHE A 130 7.00 -9.06 10.16
N ALA A 131 6.74 -8.92 11.46
CA ALA A 131 6.40 -10.06 12.29
C ALA A 131 5.19 -10.81 11.71
N PRO A 132 5.05 -12.12 12.00
CA PRO A 132 3.85 -12.86 11.64
C PRO A 132 2.58 -12.10 12.05
N SER A 133 1.57 -12.13 11.19
CA SER A 133 0.35 -11.33 11.37
C SER A 133 -0.48 -11.73 12.61
N ASP A 134 -0.19 -12.88 13.21
CA ASP A 134 -0.76 -13.39 14.45
C ASP A 134 0.15 -13.17 15.68
N ALA A 135 1.36 -12.62 15.50
CA ALA A 135 2.30 -12.34 16.58
C ALA A 135 1.89 -11.12 17.42
N TRP A 136 2.18 -11.18 18.72
CA TRP A 136 2.07 -10.03 19.62
C TRP A 136 3.22 -9.05 19.37
N GLN A 137 2.92 -7.75 19.28
CA GLN A 137 3.88 -6.71 18.88
C GLN A 137 4.52 -5.99 20.06
N ILE A 138 3.92 -6.10 21.25
CA ILE A 138 4.36 -5.43 22.48
C ILE A 138 4.87 -6.42 23.54
N GLY A 139 5.24 -7.63 23.13
CA GLY A 139 5.65 -8.73 24.02
C GLY A 139 4.53 -9.75 24.27
N GLU A 140 4.88 -10.82 24.98
CA GLU A 140 3.92 -11.86 25.38
C GLU A 140 2.97 -11.31 26.45
N PRO A 141 1.64 -11.42 26.28
CA PRO A 141 0.68 -10.90 27.24
C PRO A 141 0.51 -11.83 28.45
N ASP A 142 0.40 -11.24 29.64
CA ASP A 142 0.03 -11.96 30.86
C ASP A 142 -1.45 -12.39 30.89
N LEU A 143 -2.29 -11.71 30.10
CA LEU A 143 -3.72 -11.96 30.00
C LEU A 143 -4.18 -11.75 28.55
N VAL A 144 -4.80 -12.78 27.97
CA VAL A 144 -5.50 -12.69 26.68
C VAL A 144 -6.99 -12.77 26.92
N VAL A 145 -7.71 -11.73 26.50
CA VAL A 145 -9.17 -11.65 26.63
C VAL A 145 -9.80 -11.73 25.25
N GLN A 146 -10.77 -12.63 25.11
CA GLN A 146 -11.48 -12.83 23.85
C GLN A 146 -12.86 -12.18 23.91
N PHE A 147 -13.15 -11.35 22.92
CA PHE A 147 -14.49 -10.80 22.71
C PHE A 147 -15.40 -11.81 22.01
N PRO A 148 -16.73 -11.71 22.19
CA PRO A 148 -17.68 -12.52 21.44
C PRO A 148 -17.50 -12.38 19.93
N ALA A 149 -17.85 -13.44 19.19
CA ALA A 149 -17.87 -13.37 17.74
C ALA A 149 -18.89 -12.32 17.27
N TYR A 150 -18.49 -11.50 16.29
CA TYR A 150 -19.35 -10.50 15.67
C TYR A 150 -19.42 -10.77 14.17
N GLU A 151 -20.64 -10.87 13.64
CA GLU A 151 -20.88 -11.06 12.22
C GLU A 151 -20.93 -9.70 11.51
N VAL A 152 -19.94 -9.42 10.67
CA VAL A 152 -19.87 -8.20 9.87
C VAL A 152 -20.59 -8.45 8.54
N PRO A 153 -21.57 -7.61 8.14
CA PRO A 153 -22.18 -7.69 6.82
C PRO A 153 -21.14 -7.55 5.71
N ALA A 154 -21.31 -8.30 4.61
CA ALA A 154 -20.37 -8.29 3.50
C ALA A 154 -20.28 -6.93 2.75
N ALA A 155 -21.29 -6.08 2.88
CA ALA A 155 -21.32 -4.75 2.31
C ALA A 155 -22.09 -3.79 3.23
N GLY A 156 -21.63 -2.55 3.31
CA GLY A 156 -22.23 -1.52 4.14
C GLY A 156 -21.22 -0.41 4.47
N PRO A 157 -21.66 0.64 5.19
CA PRO A 157 -20.74 1.57 5.82
C PRO A 157 -19.97 0.91 6.96
N ASP A 158 -18.95 1.59 7.48
CA ASP A 158 -18.24 1.17 8.69
C ASP A 158 -19.21 1.01 9.87
N LEU A 159 -18.95 -0.01 10.68
CA LEU A 159 -19.71 -0.29 11.89
C LEU A 159 -18.91 0.20 13.10
N PHE A 160 -19.54 1.07 13.89
CA PHE A 160 -18.99 1.58 15.14
C PHE A 160 -19.82 1.04 16.31
N GLY A 161 -19.16 0.55 17.35
CA GLY A 161 -19.83 0.06 18.54
C GLY A 161 -18.88 -0.56 19.55
N ASP A 162 -19.44 -0.89 20.71
CA ASP A 162 -18.70 -1.48 21.81
C ASP A 162 -18.88 -3.01 21.83
N LEU A 163 -17.79 -3.72 22.08
CA LEU A 163 -17.83 -5.13 22.43
C LEU A 163 -17.53 -5.27 23.92
N PHE A 164 -18.31 -6.09 24.61
CA PHE A 164 -18.13 -6.35 26.04
C PHE A 164 -17.80 -7.82 26.28
N THR A 165 -16.90 -8.07 27.22
CA THR A 165 -16.53 -9.42 27.66
C THR A 165 -16.04 -9.37 29.11
N ASN A 166 -15.97 -10.54 29.76
CA ASN A 166 -15.47 -10.65 31.12
C ASN A 166 -13.96 -10.95 31.09
N PHE A 167 -13.18 -10.16 31.82
CA PHE A 167 -11.72 -10.31 31.93
C PHE A 167 -11.29 -11.48 32.82
N GLY A 168 -12.20 -12.02 33.64
CA GLY A 168 -11.92 -13.16 34.53
C GLY A 168 -10.96 -12.84 35.68
N LEU A 169 -10.73 -11.56 35.98
CA LEU A 169 -9.88 -11.13 37.09
C LEU A 169 -10.61 -11.25 38.43
N THR A 170 -9.93 -11.77 39.43
CA THR A 170 -10.44 -11.90 40.82
C THR A 170 -9.97 -10.80 41.74
N GLU A 171 -9.05 -9.95 41.28
CA GLU A 171 -8.45 -8.83 41.99
C GLU A 171 -8.09 -7.70 41.02
N ASP A 172 -7.91 -6.49 41.54
CA ASP A 172 -7.50 -5.34 40.75
C ASP A 172 -6.04 -5.47 40.29
N ARG A 173 -5.76 -5.05 39.05
CA ARG A 173 -4.44 -5.11 38.43
C ARG A 173 -4.13 -3.81 37.71
N TYR A 174 -2.87 -3.41 37.73
CA TYR A 174 -2.39 -2.29 36.91
C TYR A 174 -2.09 -2.76 35.49
N ILE A 175 -2.35 -1.89 34.52
CA ILE A 175 -2.09 -2.12 33.10
C ILE A 175 -0.90 -1.26 32.68
N THR A 176 0.10 -1.87 32.07
CA THR A 176 1.27 -1.18 31.48
C THR A 176 1.13 -1.02 29.97
N ALA A 177 0.50 -1.97 29.29
CA ALA A 177 0.25 -1.94 27.87
C ALA A 177 -1.00 -2.76 27.51
N ILE A 178 -1.65 -2.39 26.41
CA ILE A 178 -2.77 -3.12 25.82
C ILE A 178 -2.50 -3.23 24.33
N GLN A 179 -2.77 -4.40 23.76
CA GLN A 179 -2.83 -4.60 22.33
C GLN A 179 -4.13 -5.30 21.97
N THR A 180 -4.93 -4.67 21.10
CA THR A 180 -6.06 -5.33 20.45
C THR A 180 -5.58 -6.02 19.18
N LYS A 181 -6.09 -7.23 18.90
CA LYS A 181 -5.74 -8.01 17.71
C LYS A 181 -6.97 -8.66 17.08
N PRO A 182 -7.24 -8.44 15.79
CA PRO A 182 -8.27 -9.20 15.07
C PRO A 182 -7.92 -10.70 15.02
N VAL A 183 -8.89 -11.56 15.27
CA VAL A 183 -8.68 -13.02 15.31
C VAL A 183 -8.78 -13.60 13.88
N GLY A 184 -7.63 -14.01 13.34
CA GLY A 184 -7.54 -14.69 12.04
C GLY A 184 -7.70 -13.76 10.82
N ASP A 185 -7.48 -14.32 9.63
CA ASP A 185 -7.33 -13.53 8.40
C ASP A 185 -8.60 -12.78 7.99
N LYS A 186 -9.78 -13.39 8.20
CA LYS A 186 -11.06 -12.75 7.85
C LYS A 186 -11.33 -11.50 8.68
N ALA A 187 -11.02 -11.55 9.98
CA ALA A 187 -11.21 -10.39 10.86
C ALA A 187 -10.21 -9.27 10.53
N ARG A 188 -8.96 -9.63 10.20
CA ARG A 188 -7.91 -8.66 9.82
C ARG A 188 -8.26 -7.83 8.58
N GLN A 189 -9.04 -8.41 7.67
CA GLN A 189 -9.50 -7.72 6.46
C GLN A 189 -10.65 -6.73 6.69
N VAL A 190 -11.26 -6.70 7.89
CA VAL A 190 -12.44 -5.86 8.15
C VAL A 190 -12.32 -4.99 9.41
N VAL A 191 -11.41 -5.31 10.33
CA VAL A 191 -11.18 -4.54 11.56
C VAL A 191 -9.97 -3.62 11.38
N HIS A 192 -10.17 -2.31 11.53
CA HIS A 192 -9.11 -1.29 11.47
C HIS A 192 -9.02 -0.35 12.69
N HIS A 193 -10.00 -0.38 13.59
CA HIS A 193 -9.98 0.31 14.87
C HIS A 193 -10.57 -0.61 15.94
N ALA A 194 -9.81 -0.87 17.01
CA ALA A 194 -10.20 -1.77 18.10
C ALA A 194 -9.37 -1.51 19.36
#